data_AF-A0A518IC79-F1
#
_entry.id   AF-A0A518IC79-F1
#
_cell.length_a   1.000
_cell.length_b   1.000
_cell.length_c   1.000
_cell.angle_alpha   90.00
_cell.angle_beta   90.00
_cell.angle_gamma   90.00
#
_symmetry.space_group_name_H-M   'P 1'
#
loop_
_entity.id
_entity.type
_entity.pdbx_description
1 polymer ?
#
loop_
_entity_poly.entity_id
_entity_poly.type
_entity_poly.pdbx_seq_one_letter_code
_entity_poly.pdbx_strand_id
1 'polypeptide(L)'
;MKNLRNILFFLFGIAVLAGLAWLIWNVVRWVTSLGPSYLGPTVTAILGFIGIIYTQWHSKSREIQQSHRPQKIEVYNCFFELLERFLNNPGEQKTLDEGGEESLPEDLRDQFWQLNKGLIVWASPAVIRSWLHFREESTSGGNTLLAMDKVLMSIRKDLGNSNFSLQEGDSVKIFLKDPSEFDEAGKAEKDD
;
A
#
# COMPACT_ATOMS: atom_id res chain seq x y z
N MET A 1 -17.24 -29.24 6.97
CA MET A 1 -17.87 -28.08 6.28
C MET A 1 -16.91 -27.25 5.42
N LYS A 2 -15.69 -26.89 5.86
CA LYS A 2 -14.71 -26.12 5.03
C LYS A 2 -14.34 -26.80 3.71
N ASN A 3 -14.14 -28.11 3.71
CA ASN A 3 -13.70 -28.85 2.51
C ASN A 3 -14.79 -28.94 1.41
N LEU A 4 -16.07 -29.07 1.80
CA LEU A 4 -17.19 -29.10 0.86
C LEU A 4 -17.38 -27.75 0.14
N ARG A 5 -17.22 -26.65 0.87
CA ARG A 5 -17.27 -25.28 0.31
C ARG A 5 -16.15 -25.06 -0.71
N ASN A 6 -14.94 -25.55 -0.44
CA ASN A 6 -13.82 -25.41 -1.37
C ASN A 6 -14.02 -26.24 -2.66
N ILE A 7 -14.59 -27.44 -2.56
CA ILE A 7 -14.93 -28.27 -3.73
C ILE A 7 -16.02 -27.58 -4.58
N LEU A 8 -17.02 -26.97 -3.94
CA LEU A 8 -18.07 -26.21 -4.63
C LEU A 8 -17.53 -25.00 -5.40
N PHE A 9 -16.61 -24.23 -4.79
CA PHE A 9 -15.94 -23.13 -5.48
C PHE A 9 -15.07 -23.62 -6.64
N PHE A 10 -14.40 -24.76 -6.48
CA PHE A 10 -13.59 -25.36 -7.54
C PHE A 10 -14.44 -25.80 -8.74
N LEU A 11 -15.56 -26.49 -8.49
CA LEU A 11 -16.51 -26.89 -9.53
C LEU A 11 -17.16 -25.68 -10.22
N PHE A 12 -17.50 -24.64 -9.46
CA PHE A 12 -18.02 -23.39 -10.01
C PHE A 12 -16.98 -22.72 -10.92
N GLY A 13 -15.71 -22.69 -10.53
CA GLY A 13 -14.63 -22.17 -11.37
C GLY A 13 -14.50 -22.92 -12.71
N ILE A 14 -14.56 -24.26 -12.68
CA ILE A 14 -14.54 -25.09 -13.88
C ILE A 14 -15.76 -24.80 -14.78
N ALA A 15 -16.95 -24.67 -14.19
CA ALA A 15 -18.18 -24.38 -14.92
C ALA A 15 -18.09 -23.01 -15.65
N VAL A 16 -17.54 -21.99 -14.99
CA VAL A 16 -17.33 -20.66 -15.60
C VAL A 16 -16.34 -20.75 -16.76
N LEU A 17 -15.22 -21.46 -16.59
CA LEU A 17 -14.23 -21.65 -17.66
C LEU A 17 -14.81 -22.40 -18.87
N ALA A 18 -15.58 -23.46 -18.63
CA ALA A 18 -16.26 -24.21 -19.69
C ALA A 18 -17.28 -23.33 -20.43
N GLY A 19 -18.04 -22.51 -19.70
CA GLY A 19 -18.98 -21.55 -20.28
C GLY A 19 -18.29 -20.49 -21.16
N LEU A 20 -17.15 -19.95 -20.72
CA LEU A 20 -16.35 -19.01 -21.50
C LEU A 20 -15.79 -19.64 -22.77
N ALA A 21 -15.25 -20.87 -22.67
CA ALA A 21 -14.74 -21.60 -23.82
C ALA A 21 -15.84 -21.90 -24.86
N TRP A 22 -17.03 -22.27 -24.39
CA TRP A 22 -18.20 -22.47 -25.24
C TRP A 22 -18.62 -21.19 -25.95
N LEU A 23 -18.62 -20.05 -25.25
CA LEU A 23 -18.97 -18.74 -25.82
C LEU A 23 -17.95 -18.35 -26.91
N ILE A 24 -16.66 -18.49 -26.63
CA ILE A 24 -15.58 -18.24 -27.61
C ILE A 24 -15.76 -19.13 -28.85
N TRP A 25 -16.06 -20.42 -28.67
CA TRP A 25 -16.29 -21.34 -29.78
C TRP A 25 -17.47 -20.92 -30.67
N ASN A 26 -18.57 -20.45 -30.07
CA ASN A 26 -19.72 -19.95 -30.82
C ASN A 26 -19.39 -18.68 -31.60
N VAL A 27 -18.61 -17.77 -31.01
CA VAL A 27 -18.16 -16.55 -31.71
C VAL A 27 -17.26 -16.90 -32.89
N VAL A 28 -16.29 -17.81 -32.71
CA VAL A 28 -15.42 -18.26 -33.79
C VAL A 28 -16.24 -18.91 -34.91
N ARG A 29 -17.16 -19.81 -34.57
CA ARG A 29 -18.04 -20.47 -35.55
C ARG A 29 -18.92 -19.48 -36.30
N TRP A 30 -19.42 -18.45 -35.61
CA TRP A 30 -20.21 -17.39 -36.23
C TRP A 30 -19.36 -16.56 -37.21
N VAL A 31 -18.15 -16.15 -36.82
CA VAL A 31 -17.22 -15.41 -37.68
C VAL A 31 -16.81 -16.21 -38.90
N THR A 32 -16.51 -17.50 -38.76
CA THR A 32 -16.10 -18.37 -39.88
C THR A 32 -17.27 -18.73 -40.81
N SER A 33 -18.51 -18.52 -40.38
CA SER A 33 -19.70 -18.69 -41.23
C SER A 33 -20.00 -17.48 -42.14
N LEU A 34 -19.30 -16.37 -41.94
CA LEU A 34 -19.46 -15.17 -42.76
C LEU A 34 -18.83 -15.35 -44.15
N GLY A 35 -19.41 -14.70 -45.15
CA GLY A 35 -18.87 -14.68 -46.50
C GLY A 35 -17.47 -14.00 -46.57
N PRO A 36 -16.64 -14.33 -47.58
CA PRO A 36 -15.26 -13.82 -47.69
C PRO A 36 -15.14 -12.29 -47.66
N SER A 37 -16.15 -11.57 -48.15
CA SER A 37 -16.19 -10.11 -48.19
C SER A 37 -16.35 -9.44 -46.82
N TYR A 38 -16.87 -10.15 -45.81
CA TYR A 38 -17.16 -9.59 -44.48
C TYR A 38 -16.20 -10.09 -43.40
N LEU A 39 -15.51 -11.21 -43.64
CA LEU A 39 -14.60 -11.83 -42.68
C LEU A 39 -13.47 -10.87 -42.23
N GLY A 40 -12.83 -10.19 -43.19
CA GLY A 40 -11.75 -9.23 -42.90
C GLY A 40 -12.20 -8.06 -42.01
N PRO A 41 -13.24 -7.29 -42.42
CA PRO A 41 -13.77 -6.19 -41.61
C PRO A 41 -14.26 -6.62 -40.22
N THR A 42 -14.94 -7.76 -40.10
CA THR A 42 -15.44 -8.25 -38.81
C THR A 42 -14.30 -8.64 -37.87
N VAL A 43 -13.27 -9.34 -38.35
CA VAL A 43 -12.10 -9.68 -37.52
C VAL A 43 -11.38 -8.42 -37.03
N THR A 44 -11.17 -7.43 -37.91
CA THR A 44 -10.57 -6.15 -37.52
C THR A 44 -11.41 -5.40 -36.49
N ALA A 45 -12.73 -5.37 -36.65
CA ALA A 45 -13.63 -4.73 -35.69
C ALA A 45 -13.58 -5.40 -34.30
N ILE A 46 -13.54 -6.73 -34.25
CA ILE A 46 -13.42 -7.49 -32.98
C ILE A 46 -12.07 -7.19 -32.31
N LEU A 47 -10.97 -7.23 -33.06
CA LEU A 47 -9.64 -6.93 -32.52
C LEU A 47 -9.55 -5.49 -32.02
N GLY A 48 -10.10 -4.53 -32.77
CA GLY A 48 -10.18 -3.13 -32.34
C GLY A 48 -10.98 -2.97 -31.05
N PHE A 49 -12.13 -3.64 -30.95
CA PHE A 49 -12.98 -3.60 -29.75
C PHE A 49 -12.28 -4.20 -28.52
N ILE A 50 -11.61 -5.35 -28.67
CA ILE A 50 -10.80 -5.97 -27.59
C ILE A 50 -9.67 -5.02 -27.17
N GLY A 51 -9.00 -4.37 -28.13
CA GLY A 51 -7.95 -3.40 -27.86
C GLY A 51 -8.45 -2.21 -27.04
N ILE A 52 -9.60 -1.64 -27.40
CA ILE A 52 -10.22 -0.52 -26.67
C ILE A 52 -10.58 -0.95 -25.23
N ILE A 53 -11.20 -2.12 -25.05
CA ILE A 53 -11.53 -2.64 -23.72
C ILE A 53 -10.27 -2.81 -22.87
N TYR A 54 -9.23 -3.42 -23.44
CA TYR A 54 -7.96 -3.63 -22.74
C TYR A 54 -7.33 -2.30 -22.31
N THR A 55 -7.21 -1.34 -23.23
CA THR A 55 -6.66 -0.02 -22.94
C THR A 55 -7.50 0.71 -21.90
N GLN A 56 -8.83 0.68 -22.00
CA GLN A 56 -9.71 1.37 -21.06
C GLN A 56 -9.65 0.76 -19.66
N TRP A 57 -9.59 -0.57 -19.57
CA TRP A 57 -9.42 -1.27 -18.29
C TRP A 57 -8.09 -0.91 -17.61
N HIS A 58 -6.99 -0.91 -18.37
CA HIS A 58 -5.68 -0.53 -17.85
C HIS A 58 -5.63 0.95 -17.44
N SER A 59 -6.17 1.84 -18.26
CA SER A 59 -6.22 3.29 -18.00
C SER A 59 -7.05 3.61 -16.75
N LYS A 60 -8.21 2.98 -16.58
CA LYS A 60 -9.08 3.24 -15.42
C LYS A 60 -8.42 2.86 -14.10
N SER A 61 -7.66 1.77 -14.08
CA SER A 61 -6.89 1.37 -12.89
C SER A 61 -5.79 2.39 -12.54
N ARG A 62 -5.12 2.96 -13.55
CA ARG A 62 -4.12 4.02 -13.35
C ARG A 62 -4.75 5.33 -12.90
N GLU A 63 -5.90 5.69 -13.47
CA GLU A 63 -6.62 6.92 -13.15
C GLU A 63 -7.10 6.93 -11.70
N ILE A 64 -7.67 5.81 -11.20
CA ILE A 64 -8.07 5.67 -9.79
C ILE A 64 -6.86 5.79 -8.86
N GLN A 65 -5.73 5.18 -9.22
CA GLN A 65 -4.51 5.31 -8.42
C GLN A 65 -3.96 6.74 -8.43
N GLN A 66 -4.03 7.43 -9.58
CA GLN A 66 -3.60 8.81 -9.73
C GLN A 66 -4.52 9.81 -9.02
N SER A 67 -5.84 9.56 -8.97
CA SER A 67 -6.78 10.48 -8.32
C SER A 67 -6.66 10.52 -6.79
N HIS A 68 -6.14 9.45 -6.20
CA HIS A 68 -5.93 9.31 -4.75
C HIS A 68 -4.48 9.58 -4.31
N ARG A 69 -3.53 9.59 -5.25
CA ARG A 69 -2.11 9.78 -4.95
C ARG A 69 -1.79 11.16 -4.35
N PRO A 70 -2.35 12.29 -4.82
CA PRO A 70 -2.11 13.59 -4.20
C PRO A 70 -2.52 13.64 -2.73
N GLN A 71 -3.68 13.09 -2.38
CA GLN A 71 -4.18 13.09 -0.99
C GLN A 71 -3.33 12.19 -0.10
N LYS A 72 -2.89 11.03 -0.61
CA LYS A 72 -1.92 10.18 0.11
C LYS A 72 -0.61 10.91 0.38
N ILE A 73 -0.06 11.58 -0.63
CA ILE A 73 1.18 12.35 -0.48
C ILE A 73 1.01 13.43 0.58
N GLU A 74 -0.10 14.15 0.60
CA GLU A 74 -0.40 15.16 1.62
C GLU A 74 -0.37 14.59 3.05
N VAL A 75 -1.04 13.45 3.26
CA VAL A 75 -1.04 12.76 4.56
C VAL A 75 0.37 12.34 4.96
N TYR A 76 1.15 11.81 4.03
CA TYR A 76 2.51 11.36 4.31
C TYR A 76 3.50 12.51 4.47
N ASN A 77 3.28 13.66 3.83
CA ASN A 77 4.03 14.88 4.12
C ASN A 77 3.79 15.35 5.55
N CYS A 78 2.53 15.37 6.01
CA CYS A 78 2.21 15.67 7.40
C CYS A 78 2.92 14.71 8.38
N PHE A 79 3.03 13.42 8.04
CA PHE A 79 3.83 12.47 8.80
C PHE A 79 5.33 12.85 8.83
N PHE A 80 5.92 13.20 7.68
CA PHE A 80 7.34 13.56 7.61
C PHE A 80 7.63 14.90 8.31
N GLU A 81 6.71 15.85 8.28
CA GLU A 81 6.82 17.11 9.03
C GLU A 81 6.82 16.86 10.54
N LEU A 82 5.94 15.97 11.02
CA LEU A 82 5.94 15.52 12.41
C LEU A 82 7.27 14.83 12.77
N LEU A 83 7.75 13.91 11.92
CA LEU A 83 9.02 13.22 12.14
C LEU A 83 10.20 14.20 12.20
N GLU A 84 10.29 15.13 11.25
CA GLU A 84 11.32 16.16 11.21
C GLU A 84 11.28 17.03 12.47
N ARG A 85 10.08 17.40 12.91
CA ARG A 85 9.89 18.21 14.11
C ARG A 85 10.42 17.50 15.36
N PHE A 86 10.15 16.20 15.52
CA PHE A 86 10.72 15.40 16.61
C PHE A 86 12.24 15.25 16.53
N LEU A 87 12.79 15.05 15.34
CA LEU A 87 14.25 14.94 15.14
C LEU A 87 14.97 16.25 15.43
N ASN A 88 14.38 17.39 15.07
CA ASN A 88 14.99 18.71 15.23
C ASN A 88 14.73 19.33 16.61
N ASN A 89 13.67 18.93 17.32
CA ASN A 89 13.29 19.48 18.62
C ASN A 89 13.21 18.38 19.68
N PRO A 90 14.35 17.84 20.15
CA PRO A 90 14.37 16.79 21.17
C PRO A 90 13.74 17.20 22.51
N GLY A 91 13.53 18.50 22.73
CA GLY A 91 12.78 19.03 23.87
C GLY A 91 11.28 18.67 23.82
N GLU A 92 10.68 18.60 22.64
CA GLU A 92 9.28 18.22 22.47
C GLU A 92 9.07 16.71 22.74
N GLN A 93 10.10 15.90 22.47
CA GLN A 93 10.09 14.49 22.83
C GLN A 93 10.15 14.30 24.35
N LYS A 94 10.99 15.07 25.05
CA LYS A 94 11.01 15.05 26.53
C LYS A 94 9.69 15.49 27.14
N THR A 95 9.02 16.49 26.58
CA THR A 95 7.70 16.91 27.09
C THR A 95 6.64 15.82 26.96
N LEU A 96 6.69 15.01 25.90
CA LEU A 96 5.84 13.83 25.73
C LEU A 96 6.09 12.78 26.80
N ASP A 97 7.37 12.47 27.07
CA ASP A 97 7.76 11.48 28.06
C ASP A 97 7.39 11.91 29.50
N GLU A 98 7.46 13.22 29.79
CA GLU A 98 7.22 13.77 31.13
C GLU A 98 5.75 14.15 31.41
N GLY A 99 4.95 14.42 30.38
CA GLY A 99 3.60 15.01 30.54
C GLY A 99 2.50 14.49 29.61
N GLY A 100 2.79 13.50 28.76
CA GLY A 100 1.81 12.92 27.83
C GLY A 100 1.39 13.85 26.69
N GLU A 101 0.35 13.48 25.95
CA GLU A 101 -0.09 14.24 24.75
C GLU A 101 -0.69 15.62 25.10
N GLU A 102 -1.13 15.84 26.34
CA GLU A 102 -1.65 17.13 26.80
C GLU A 102 -0.56 18.17 27.10
N SER A 103 0.68 17.74 27.36
CA SER A 103 1.81 18.64 27.59
C SER A 103 2.42 19.18 26.29
N LEU A 104 2.02 18.62 25.14
CA LEU A 104 2.48 19.06 23.85
C LEU A 104 1.92 20.43 23.47
N PRO A 105 2.68 21.23 22.71
CA PRO A 105 2.15 22.41 22.05
C PRO A 105 0.85 22.12 21.28
N GLU A 106 -0.11 23.04 21.35
CA GLU A 106 -1.44 22.86 20.73
C GLU A 106 -1.36 22.56 19.23
N ASP A 107 -0.44 23.22 18.53
CA ASP A 107 -0.17 23.02 17.12
C ASP A 107 0.36 21.62 16.79
N LEU A 108 1.16 21.02 17.68
CA LEU A 108 1.67 19.65 17.50
C LEU A 108 0.56 18.62 17.68
N ARG A 109 -0.31 18.81 18.68
CA ARG A 109 -1.49 17.96 18.90
C ARG A 109 -2.45 18.03 17.70
N ASP A 110 -2.65 19.22 17.15
CA ASP A 110 -3.48 19.39 15.96
C ASP A 110 -2.89 18.68 14.73
N GLN A 111 -1.57 18.71 14.55
CA GLN A 111 -0.89 17.95 13.50
C GLN A 111 -1.06 16.43 13.69
N PHE A 112 -0.96 15.90 14.91
CA PHE A 112 -1.25 14.48 15.18
C PHE A 112 -2.70 14.13 14.84
N TRP A 113 -3.66 14.99 15.19
CA TRP A 113 -5.06 14.78 14.82
C TRP A 113 -5.27 14.80 13.31
N GLN A 114 -4.60 15.70 12.60
CA GLN A 114 -4.65 15.79 11.15
C GLN A 114 -4.04 14.54 10.49
N LEU A 115 -2.89 14.08 10.97
CA LEU A 115 -2.27 12.83 10.52
C LEU A 115 -3.22 11.65 10.74
N ASN A 116 -3.76 11.48 11.94
CA ASN A 116 -4.66 10.36 12.26
C ASN A 116 -5.90 10.34 11.36
N LYS A 117 -6.53 11.50 11.13
CA LYS A 117 -7.64 11.64 10.17
C LYS A 117 -7.20 11.26 8.76
N GLY A 118 -6.04 11.76 8.34
CA GLY A 118 -5.45 11.47 7.03
C GLY A 118 -5.20 9.98 6.81
N LEU A 119 -4.61 9.30 7.79
CA LEU A 119 -4.31 7.87 7.75
C LEU A 119 -5.59 7.03 7.64
N ILE A 120 -6.64 7.37 8.39
CA ILE A 120 -7.92 6.65 8.33
C ILE A 120 -8.56 6.75 6.94
N VAL A 121 -8.50 7.92 6.30
CA VAL A 121 -9.18 8.18 5.03
C VAL A 121 -8.37 7.65 3.84
N TRP A 122 -7.04 7.84 3.85
CA TRP A 122 -6.22 7.70 2.65
C TRP A 122 -5.16 6.59 2.72
N ALA A 123 -4.72 6.16 3.90
CA ALA A 123 -3.63 5.20 4.00
C ALA A 123 -4.09 3.75 3.74
N SER A 124 -3.19 2.91 3.24
CA SER A 124 -3.52 1.49 3.10
C SER A 124 -3.62 0.78 4.45
N PRO A 125 -4.31 -0.38 4.50
CA PRO A 125 -4.33 -1.22 5.69
C PRO A 125 -2.94 -1.65 6.18
N ALA A 126 -1.94 -1.72 5.27
CA ALA A 126 -0.57 -2.04 5.66
C ALA A 126 0.06 -0.91 6.47
N VAL A 127 -0.12 0.35 6.03
CA VAL A 127 0.40 1.54 6.70
C VAL A 127 -0.25 1.73 8.07
N ILE A 128 -1.57 1.56 8.16
CA ILE A 128 -2.29 1.67 9.43
C ILE A 128 -1.76 0.64 10.44
N ARG A 129 -1.54 -0.61 10.01
CA ARG A 129 -1.01 -1.65 10.90
C ARG A 129 0.41 -1.36 11.37
N SER A 130 1.30 -0.92 10.48
CA SER A 130 2.67 -0.55 10.89
C SER A 130 2.68 0.67 11.80
N TRP A 131 1.79 1.65 11.57
CA TRP A 131 1.67 2.83 12.45
C TRP A 131 1.19 2.44 13.85
N LEU A 132 0.19 1.57 13.95
CA LEU A 132 -0.28 1.06 15.24
C LEU A 132 0.81 0.26 15.96
N HIS A 133 1.52 -0.60 15.25
CA HIS A 133 2.67 -1.34 15.80
C HIS A 133 3.76 -0.39 16.29
N PHE A 134 4.10 0.66 15.54
CA PHE A 134 5.04 1.68 15.99
C PHE A 134 4.58 2.33 17.30
N ARG A 135 3.31 2.74 17.41
CA ARG A 135 2.78 3.34 18.65
C ARG A 135 2.83 2.40 19.85
N GLU A 136 2.56 1.12 19.62
CA GLU A 136 2.65 0.07 20.64
C GLU A 136 4.09 -0.07 21.14
N GLU A 137 5.05 -0.27 20.24
CA GLU A 137 6.48 -0.41 20.56
C GLU A 137 7.06 0.82 21.28
N SER A 138 6.67 2.03 20.85
CA SER A 138 7.06 3.28 21.49
C SER A 138 6.55 3.41 22.93
N THR A 139 5.46 2.73 23.28
CA THR A 139 4.88 2.75 24.64
C THR A 139 5.43 1.62 25.50
N SER A 140 5.65 0.43 24.91
CA SER A 140 6.16 -0.74 25.62
C SER A 140 7.68 -0.76 25.76
N GLY A 141 8.40 0.19 25.13
CA GLY A 141 9.86 0.28 25.17
C GLY A 141 10.56 -0.77 24.32
N GLY A 142 9.89 -1.32 23.30
CA GLY A 142 10.52 -2.26 22.37
C GLY A 142 11.20 -1.55 21.19
N ASN A 143 11.52 -2.29 20.12
CA ASN A 143 12.31 -1.78 19.01
C ASN A 143 11.59 -0.74 18.15
N THR A 144 11.59 0.49 18.64
CA THR A 144 10.90 1.64 18.06
C THR A 144 11.50 2.04 16.70
N LEU A 145 12.82 1.89 16.53
CA LEU A 145 13.51 2.17 15.26
C LEU A 145 13.11 1.19 14.17
N LEU A 146 13.05 -0.10 14.48
CA LEU A 146 12.59 -1.13 13.55
C LEU A 146 11.11 -0.97 13.22
N ALA A 147 10.29 -0.64 14.23
CA ALA A 147 8.88 -0.38 14.00
C ALA A 147 8.68 0.84 13.09
N MET A 148 9.48 1.90 13.25
CA MET A 148 9.50 3.06 12.37
C MET A 148 9.95 2.70 10.94
N ASP A 149 10.98 1.86 10.78
CA ASP A 149 11.40 1.38 9.46
C ASP A 149 10.25 0.68 8.71
N LYS A 150 9.48 -0.16 9.41
CA LYS A 150 8.27 -0.80 8.85
C LYS A 150 7.20 0.22 8.42
N VAL A 151 7.02 1.31 9.17
CA VAL A 151 6.13 2.42 8.77
C VAL A 151 6.62 3.04 7.46
N LEU A 152 7.90 3.42 7.38
CA LEU A 152 8.49 4.03 6.18
C LEU A 152 8.39 3.11 4.94
N MET A 153 8.69 1.82 5.10
CA MET A 153 8.55 0.83 4.03
C MET A 153 7.09 0.66 3.58
N SER A 154 6.15 0.68 4.51
CA SER A 154 4.72 0.55 4.19
C SER A 154 4.20 1.75 3.38
N ILE A 155 4.64 2.97 3.73
CA ILE A 155 4.29 4.21 3.02
C ILE A 155 4.86 4.17 1.60
N ARG A 156 6.13 3.79 1.44
CA ARG A 156 6.76 3.62 0.11
C ARG A 156 5.95 2.68 -0.77
N LYS A 157 5.58 1.52 -0.23
CA LYS A 157 4.77 0.51 -0.93
C LYS A 157 3.38 1.03 -1.28
N ASP A 158 2.75 1.78 -0.37
CA ASP A 158 1.43 2.37 -0.61
C ASP A 158 1.41 3.43 -1.73
N LEU A 159 2.53 4.12 -1.91
CA LEU A 159 2.76 5.05 -3.02
C LEU A 159 3.20 4.37 -4.34
N GLY A 160 3.29 3.03 -4.35
CA GLY A 160 3.64 2.24 -5.54
C GLY A 160 5.14 2.01 -5.73
N ASN A 161 5.98 2.30 -4.74
CA ASN A 161 7.41 1.99 -4.80
C ASN A 161 7.68 0.53 -4.39
N SER A 162 8.66 -0.10 -5.04
CA SER A 162 9.15 -1.41 -4.65
C SER A 162 10.10 -1.32 -3.45
N ASN A 163 10.02 -2.31 -2.57
CA ASN A 163 10.95 -2.50 -1.45
C ASN A 163 11.83 -3.75 -1.65
N PHE A 164 11.84 -4.36 -2.85
CA PHE A 164 12.45 -5.67 -3.09
C PHE A 164 13.95 -5.75 -2.75
N SER A 165 14.70 -4.66 -2.92
CA SER A 165 16.13 -4.60 -2.65
C SER A 165 16.50 -3.98 -1.29
N LEU A 166 15.51 -3.54 -0.51
CA LEU A 166 15.76 -2.91 0.78
C LEU A 166 15.87 -3.97 1.87
N GLN A 167 16.90 -3.84 2.68
CA GLN A 167 17.07 -4.60 3.92
C GLN A 167 16.31 -3.92 5.06
N GLU A 168 16.11 -4.67 6.12
CA GLU A 168 15.53 -4.19 7.36
C GLU A 168 16.39 -3.07 7.96
N GLY A 169 15.78 -1.93 8.27
CA GLY A 169 16.46 -0.75 8.81
C GLY A 169 17.00 0.23 7.75
N ASP A 170 17.02 -0.13 6.46
CA ASP A 170 17.55 0.75 5.41
C ASP A 170 16.78 2.07 5.30
N SER A 171 15.47 2.08 5.60
CA SER A 171 14.65 3.29 5.46
C SER A 171 14.85 4.23 6.63
N VAL A 172 14.95 3.69 7.86
CA VAL A 172 15.15 4.52 9.06
C VAL A 172 16.57 5.07 9.15
N LYS A 173 17.58 4.32 8.66
CA LYS A 173 19.00 4.75 8.62
C LYS A 173 19.23 6.08 7.89
N ILE A 174 18.32 6.48 6.98
CA ILE A 174 18.38 7.76 6.26
C ILE A 174 18.25 8.96 7.21
N PHE A 175 17.53 8.79 8.32
CA PHE A 175 17.26 9.85 9.30
C PHE A 175 18.23 9.83 10.49
N LEU A 176 19.07 8.81 10.59
CA LEU A 176 20.07 8.70 11.66
C LEU A 176 21.29 9.55 11.33
N LYS A 177 21.89 10.15 12.37
CA LYS A 177 23.14 10.90 12.22
C LYS A 177 24.30 9.96 11.90
N ASP A 178 24.32 8.78 12.50
CA ASP A 178 25.23 7.68 12.16
C ASP A 178 24.41 6.42 11.87
N PRO A 179 24.44 5.89 10.63
CA PRO A 179 23.70 4.69 10.25
C PRO A 179 24.07 3.43 11.05
N SER A 180 25.25 3.40 11.68
CA SER A 180 25.69 2.26 12.51
C SER A 180 24.97 2.17 13.85
N GLU A 181 24.37 3.26 14.33
CA GLU A 181 23.57 3.30 15.58
C GLU A 181 22.41 2.28 15.55
N PHE A 182 21.82 2.04 14.37
CA PHE A 182 20.78 1.03 14.20
C PHE A 182 21.28 -0.39 14.43
N ASP A 183 22.48 -0.71 13.93
CA ASP A 183 23.07 -2.05 14.03
C ASP A 183 23.57 -2.34 15.46
N GLU A 184 23.84 -1.30 16.25
CA GLU A 184 24.17 -1.38 17.67
C GLU A 184 22.93 -1.53 18.56
N ALA A 185 21.88 -0.75 18.30
CA ALA A 185 20.60 -0.86 19.00
C ALA A 185 19.97 -2.26 18.83
N GLY A 186 20.03 -2.84 17.62
CA GLY A 186 19.53 -4.19 17.37
C GLY A 186 20.37 -5.32 17.98
N LYS A 187 21.58 -5.05 18.47
CA LYS A 187 22.42 -6.02 19.20
C LYS A 187 22.15 -5.99 20.69
N ALA A 188 22.02 -4.80 21.28
CA ALA A 188 21.73 -4.65 22.71
C ALA A 188 20.43 -5.34 23.14
N GLU A 189 19.44 -5.41 22.26
CA GLU A 189 18.13 -6.02 22.52
C GLU A 189 18.10 -7.54 22.32
N LYS A 190 19.14 -8.15 21.70
CA LYS A 190 19.25 -9.62 21.57
C LYS A 190 19.96 -10.28 22.75
N ASP A 191 20.62 -9.49 23.57
CA ASP A 191 21.40 -9.93 24.72
C ASP A 191 20.62 -9.81 26.06
N ASP A 192 19.39 -9.27 26.02
CA ASP A 192 18.39 -9.25 27.11
C ASP A 192 17.26 -10.28 26.86
#